data_AF-A0AAE2W1V8-F1
#
_entry.id   AF-A0AAE2W1V8-F1
#
_cell.length_a   1.000
_cell.length_b   1.000
_cell.length_c   1.000
_cell.angle_alpha   90.00
_cell.angle_beta   90.00
_cell.angle_gamma   90.00
#
_symmetry.space_group_name_H-M   'P 1'
#
loop_
_entity.id
_entity.type
_entity.pdbx_description
1 polymer ?
#
loop_
_entity_poly.entity_id
_entity_poly.type
_entity_poly.pdbx_seq_one_letter_code
_entity_poly.pdbx_strand_id
1 'polypeptide(L)'
;MYFEDDDDLIAALDGSRTATHPHELDRIADGRCDYDATFALINRYQASSAHAQIGFKAGQWFETTEEIYWYFLECLPPLHQTSIGFVMMECTMGDLYEAFFEIDGRFYCAVVTWPGPASFEASTAALVQEVRS
;
A
#
# COMPACT_ATOMS: atom_id res chain seq x y z
N MET A 1 1.58 -16.81 -27.54
CA MET A 1 2.95 -16.39 -27.22
C MET A 1 3.46 -17.42 -26.24
N TYR A 2 4.36 -18.30 -26.69
CA TYR A 2 5.02 -19.28 -25.83
C TYR A 2 6.34 -18.65 -25.38
N PHE A 3 6.55 -18.54 -24.08
CA PHE A 3 7.81 -18.08 -23.49
C PHE A 3 8.73 -19.30 -23.44
N GLU A 4 9.85 -19.24 -24.15
CA GLU A 4 10.70 -20.43 -24.39
C GLU A 4 11.79 -20.61 -23.34
N ASP A 5 12.06 -19.64 -22.45
CA ASP A 5 12.97 -19.81 -21.32
C ASP A 5 12.61 -18.87 -20.14
N ASP A 6 12.95 -19.28 -18.91
CA ASP A 6 12.70 -18.53 -17.67
C ASP A 6 13.31 -17.11 -17.71
N ASP A 7 14.37 -16.92 -18.50
CA ASP A 7 15.05 -15.64 -18.70
C ASP A 7 14.21 -14.63 -19.49
N ASP A 8 13.35 -15.09 -20.42
CA ASP A 8 12.43 -14.21 -21.15
C ASP A 8 11.28 -13.73 -20.27
N LEU A 9 10.86 -14.55 -19.29
CA LEU A 9 9.87 -14.18 -18.28
C LEU A 9 10.47 -13.14 -17.32
N ILE A 10 11.73 -13.34 -16.90
CA ILE A 10 12.47 -12.40 -16.05
C ILE A 10 12.72 -11.09 -16.80
N ALA A 11 13.08 -11.12 -18.07
CA ALA A 11 13.26 -9.92 -18.89
C ALA A 11 11.95 -9.15 -19.12
N ALA A 12 10.82 -9.84 -19.29
CA ALA A 12 9.51 -9.22 -19.38
C ALA A 12 9.07 -8.59 -18.05
N LEU A 13 9.42 -9.21 -16.91
CA LEU A 13 9.20 -8.65 -15.58
C LEU A 13 10.14 -7.47 -15.30
N ASP A 14 11.39 -7.51 -15.78
CA ASP A 14 12.38 -6.44 -15.66
C ASP A 14 12.05 -5.20 -16.50
N GLY A 15 11.49 -5.40 -17.69
CA GLY A 15 11.01 -4.28 -18.53
C GLY A 15 9.93 -3.43 -17.86
N SER A 16 9.18 -4.00 -16.90
CA SER A 16 8.20 -3.27 -16.10
C SER A 16 8.80 -2.45 -14.94
N ARG A 17 10.10 -2.64 -14.64
CA ARG A 17 10.79 -1.98 -13.50
C ARG A 17 11.10 -0.49 -13.71
N THR A 18 10.66 0.12 -14.81
CA THR A 18 10.86 1.55 -15.07
C THR A 18 9.61 2.37 -14.77
N ALA A 19 9.26 2.43 -13.48
CA ALA A 19 8.46 3.52 -12.94
C ALA A 19 9.15 4.09 -11.70
N THR A 20 10.37 4.60 -11.87
CA THR A 20 11.08 5.41 -10.88
C THR A 20 10.51 6.83 -10.87
N HIS A 21 9.29 6.97 -10.38
CA HIS A 21 8.82 8.21 -9.78
C HIS A 21 8.21 7.84 -8.43
N PRO A 22 8.64 8.45 -7.31
CA PRO A 22 7.83 8.39 -6.10
C PRO A 22 6.44 8.89 -6.50
N HIS A 23 5.42 8.05 -6.35
CA HIS A 23 4.05 8.52 -6.53
C HIS A 23 3.87 9.72 -5.60
N GLU A 24 3.38 10.84 -6.14
CA GLU A 24 3.00 11.99 -5.34
C GLU A 24 2.06 11.48 -4.24
N LEU A 25 2.44 11.68 -2.98
CA LEU A 25 1.66 11.20 -1.85
C LEU A 25 0.42 12.08 -1.71
N ASP A 26 -0.73 11.44 -1.69
CA ASP A 26 -2.04 12.09 -1.62
C ASP A 26 -2.71 11.71 -0.31
N ARG A 27 -2.76 12.64 0.64
CA ARG A 27 -3.44 12.42 1.91
C ARG A 27 -4.94 12.49 1.70
N ILE A 28 -5.64 11.37 1.91
CA ILE A 28 -7.08 11.28 1.62
C ILE A 28 -7.99 11.49 2.84
N ALA A 29 -7.43 11.56 4.05
CA ALA A 29 -8.18 11.82 5.27
C ALA A 29 -7.37 12.60 6.33
N ASP A 30 -8.00 13.59 6.95
CA ASP A 30 -7.44 14.37 8.05
C ASP A 30 -7.65 13.68 9.41
N GLY A 31 -6.72 13.91 10.34
CA GLY A 31 -6.75 13.29 11.66
C GLY A 31 -6.40 11.79 11.65
N ARG A 32 -6.71 11.12 12.76
CA ARG A 32 -6.50 9.67 12.96
C ARG A 32 -7.83 8.95 12.73
N CYS A 33 -7.86 8.03 11.77
CA CYS A 33 -9.04 7.24 11.44
C CYS A 33 -9.21 6.09 12.42
N ASP A 34 -10.38 5.97 13.04
CA ASP A 34 -10.76 4.84 13.90
C ASP A 34 -11.18 3.62 13.06
N TYR A 35 -11.78 2.61 13.70
CA TYR A 35 -12.20 1.38 13.04
C TYR A 35 -13.18 1.65 11.89
N ASP A 36 -14.28 2.35 12.18
CA ASP A 36 -15.33 2.61 11.20
C ASP A 36 -14.82 3.49 10.06
N ALA A 37 -14.02 4.53 10.37
CA ALA A 37 -13.42 5.39 9.36
C ALA A 37 -12.40 4.64 8.49
N THR A 38 -11.56 3.79 9.08
CA THR A 38 -10.58 2.99 8.34
C THR A 38 -11.30 2.04 7.39
N PHE A 39 -12.26 1.25 7.88
CA PHE A 39 -13.05 0.35 7.03
C PHE A 39 -13.83 1.09 5.96
N ALA A 40 -14.35 2.28 6.28
CA ALA A 40 -14.99 3.13 5.30
C ALA A 40 -14.02 3.60 4.21
N LEU A 41 -12.73 3.80 4.47
CA LEU A 41 -11.75 4.21 3.46
C LEU A 41 -11.31 3.03 2.58
N ILE A 42 -10.98 1.89 3.18
CA ILE A 42 -10.41 0.73 2.47
C ILE A 42 -11.45 -0.10 1.70
N ASN A 43 -12.72 -0.09 2.11
CA ASN A 43 -13.74 -0.92 1.48
C ASN A 43 -14.21 -0.34 0.13
N ARG A 44 -13.96 -1.10 -0.95
CA ARG A 44 -14.35 -0.77 -2.33
C ARG A 44 -15.86 -0.72 -2.61
N TYR A 45 -16.69 -1.34 -1.76
CA TYR A 45 -18.14 -1.44 -1.96
C TYR A 45 -18.97 -0.46 -1.13
N GLN A 46 -18.31 0.33 -0.28
CA GLN A 46 -19.00 1.38 0.45
C GLN A 46 -19.07 2.61 -0.46
N ALA A 47 -20.26 2.93 -0.97
CA ALA A 47 -20.46 4.08 -1.86
C ALA A 47 -20.06 5.43 -1.23
N SER A 48 -19.93 5.47 0.10
CA SER A 48 -19.47 6.61 0.88
C SER A 48 -17.95 6.66 1.09
N SER A 49 -17.17 5.69 0.60
CA SER A 49 -15.71 5.70 0.77
C SER A 49 -15.06 6.75 -0.12
N ALA A 50 -13.98 7.37 0.36
CA ALA A 50 -13.16 8.25 -0.48
C ALA A 50 -12.70 7.51 -1.74
N HIS A 51 -12.27 6.25 -1.60
CA HIS A 51 -11.85 5.39 -2.70
C HIS A 51 -12.97 5.06 -3.72
N ALA A 52 -14.24 4.97 -3.31
CA ALA A 52 -15.35 4.81 -4.24
C ALA A 52 -15.58 6.04 -5.12
N GLN A 53 -15.22 7.24 -4.63
CA GLN A 53 -15.39 8.50 -5.36
C GLN A 53 -14.18 8.86 -6.24
N ILE A 54 -12.96 8.63 -5.73
CA ILE A 54 -11.71 9.08 -6.39
C ILE A 54 -10.95 7.95 -7.10
N GLY A 55 -11.34 6.70 -6.86
CA GLY A 55 -10.63 5.49 -7.31
C GLY A 55 -9.37 5.21 -6.50
N PHE A 56 -8.94 3.94 -6.47
CA PHE A 56 -7.65 3.56 -5.89
C PHE A 56 -6.50 4.01 -6.78
N LYS A 57 -5.56 4.75 -6.19
CA LYS A 57 -4.32 5.19 -6.85
C LYS A 57 -3.14 5.01 -5.90
N ALA A 58 -2.02 4.58 -6.45
CA ALA A 58 -0.78 4.51 -5.69
C ALA A 58 -0.40 5.88 -5.12
N GLY A 59 0.04 5.90 -3.86
CA GLY A 59 0.40 7.12 -3.14
C GLY A 59 -0.70 7.69 -2.23
N GLN A 60 -1.93 7.17 -2.30
CA GLN A 60 -2.99 7.55 -1.38
C GLN A 60 -2.72 7.02 0.04
N TRP A 61 -2.83 7.88 1.06
CA TRP A 61 -2.53 7.50 2.44
C TRP A 61 -3.39 8.21 3.51
N PHE A 62 -3.47 7.59 4.70
CA PHE A 62 -4.08 8.17 5.90
C PHE A 62 -3.49 7.59 7.20
N GLU A 63 -3.64 8.29 8.32
CA GLU A 63 -3.28 7.79 9.66
C GLU A 63 -4.42 6.95 10.25
N THR A 64 -4.09 5.82 10.87
CA THR A 64 -5.03 4.91 11.55
C THR A 64 -4.61 4.63 13.00
N THR A 65 -5.31 3.72 13.68
CA THR A 65 -5.01 3.34 15.06
C THR A 65 -4.15 2.07 15.14
N GLU A 66 -3.55 1.85 16.32
CA GLU A 66 -2.79 0.64 16.63
C GLU A 66 -3.66 -0.62 16.50
N GLU A 67 -4.90 -0.55 16.96
CA GLU A 67 -5.83 -1.68 16.94
C GLU A 67 -6.10 -2.16 15.51
N ILE A 68 -6.19 -1.25 14.55
CA ILE A 68 -6.37 -1.59 13.14
C ILE A 68 -5.10 -2.20 12.53
N TYR A 69 -3.93 -1.67 12.87
CA TYR A 69 -2.65 -2.23 12.40
C TYR A 69 -2.52 -3.71 12.78
N TRP A 70 -2.74 -4.03 14.06
CA TRP A 70 -2.68 -5.41 14.53
C TRP A 70 -3.81 -6.28 13.99
N TYR A 71 -5.02 -5.74 13.88
CA TYR A 71 -6.15 -6.46 13.27
C TYR A 71 -5.76 -7.03 11.89
N PHE A 72 -5.17 -6.21 11.02
CA PHE A 72 -4.80 -6.66 9.67
C PHE A 72 -3.58 -7.57 9.64
N LEU A 73 -2.57 -7.32 10.49
CA LEU A 73 -1.40 -8.18 10.59
C LEU A 73 -1.75 -9.59 11.09
N GLU A 74 -2.75 -9.71 11.96
CA GLU A 74 -3.19 -10.98 12.54
C GLU A 74 -4.22 -11.74 11.68
N CYS A 75 -4.88 -11.07 10.73
CA CYS A 75 -5.90 -11.70 9.88
C CYS A 75 -5.32 -12.74 8.91
N LEU A 76 -4.21 -12.41 8.25
CA LEU A 76 -3.54 -13.27 7.27
C LEU A 76 -2.02 -12.95 7.26
N PRO A 77 -1.14 -13.93 6.94
CA PRO A 77 0.27 -13.65 6.74
C PRO A 77 0.46 -12.54 5.70
N PRO A 78 1.36 -11.57 5.90
CA PRO A 78 1.58 -10.52 4.92
C PRO A 78 2.27 -11.07 3.68
N LEU A 79 2.02 -10.43 2.52
CA LEU A 79 2.72 -10.74 1.27
C LEU A 79 4.23 -10.46 1.40
N HIS A 80 4.56 -9.41 2.14
CA HIS A 80 5.90 -9.03 2.52
C HIS A 80 5.88 -8.15 3.77
N GLN A 81 6.94 -8.23 4.57
CA GLN A 81 7.07 -7.47 5.81
C GLN A 81 8.51 -6.98 5.98
N THR A 82 8.62 -5.73 6.43
CA THR A 82 9.87 -5.10 6.85
C THR A 82 9.84 -4.83 8.36
N SER A 83 10.87 -4.16 8.89
CA SER A 83 10.89 -3.76 10.31
C SER A 83 9.86 -2.69 10.67
N ILE A 84 9.25 -2.01 9.69
CA ILE A 84 8.38 -0.85 9.92
C ILE A 84 7.04 -0.92 9.20
N GLY A 85 6.73 -2.02 8.52
CA GLY A 85 5.46 -2.15 7.82
C GLY A 85 5.32 -3.44 7.02
N PHE A 86 4.11 -3.72 6.57
CA PHE A 86 3.74 -4.92 5.85
C PHE A 86 2.75 -4.64 4.73
N VAL A 87 2.74 -5.50 3.71
CA VAL A 87 1.78 -5.47 2.60
C VAL A 87 0.77 -6.59 2.78
N MET A 88 -0.53 -6.26 2.64
CA MET A 88 -1.60 -7.25 2.71
C MET A 88 -1.55 -8.24 1.53
N MET A 89 -2.05 -9.46 1.73
CA MET A 89 -2.08 -10.49 0.67
C MET A 89 -3.18 -10.33 -0.37
N GLU A 90 -4.29 -9.64 -0.07
CA GLU A 90 -5.38 -9.46 -1.03
C GLU A 90 -5.13 -8.23 -1.91
N CYS A 91 -5.18 -8.41 -3.24
CA CYS A 91 -5.08 -7.33 -4.21
C CYS A 91 -6.32 -6.45 -4.15
N THR A 92 -6.11 -5.14 -4.03
CA THR A 92 -7.19 -4.15 -4.07
C THR A 92 -7.73 -4.00 -5.50
N MET A 93 -6.83 -3.87 -6.49
CA MET A 93 -7.12 -3.89 -7.93
C MET A 93 -5.82 -4.05 -8.75
N GLY A 94 -5.72 -5.08 -9.59
CA GLY A 94 -4.51 -5.29 -10.40
C GLY A 94 -3.28 -5.59 -9.54
N ASP A 95 -2.28 -4.70 -9.58
CA ASP A 95 -1.04 -4.71 -8.81
C ASP A 95 -1.04 -3.72 -7.63
N LEU A 96 -2.20 -3.14 -7.30
CA LEU A 96 -2.39 -2.25 -6.14
C LEU A 96 -2.77 -3.04 -4.88
N TYR A 97 -2.10 -2.72 -3.78
CA TYR A 97 -2.27 -3.34 -2.48
C TYR A 97 -2.38 -2.28 -1.39
N GLU A 98 -3.07 -2.62 -0.31
CA GLU A 98 -2.98 -1.86 0.94
C GLU A 98 -1.77 -2.33 1.74
N ALA A 99 -1.00 -1.36 2.22
CA ALA A 99 0.15 -1.56 3.08
C ALA A 99 0.03 -0.72 4.36
N PHE A 100 0.49 -1.29 5.46
CA PHE A 100 0.43 -0.68 6.78
C PHE A 100 1.83 -0.44 7.34
N PHE A 101 2.02 0.69 8.01
CA PHE A 101 3.32 1.16 8.50
C PHE A 101 3.25 1.64 9.94
N GLU A 102 4.30 1.38 10.72
CA GLU A 102 4.57 1.96 12.02
C GLU A 102 5.79 2.88 11.94
N ILE A 103 5.58 4.18 12.13
CA ILE A 103 6.63 5.21 12.04
C ILE A 103 6.55 6.09 13.28
N ASP A 104 7.61 6.08 14.10
CA ASP A 104 7.73 6.84 15.34
C ASP A 104 6.54 6.64 16.32
N GLY A 105 6.02 5.40 16.39
CA GLY A 105 4.90 5.02 17.25
C GLY A 105 3.51 5.47 16.73
N ARG A 106 3.42 5.85 15.45
CA ARG A 106 2.15 6.16 14.76
C ARG A 106 1.92 5.18 13.61
N PHE A 107 0.66 4.93 13.29
CA PHE A 107 0.25 3.88 12.36
C PHE A 107 -0.41 4.49 11.11
N TYR A 108 -0.03 3.99 9.94
CA TYR A 108 -0.44 4.53 8.65
C TYR A 108 -0.88 3.41 7.72
N CYS A 109 -1.81 3.72 6.81
CA CYS A 109 -2.18 2.87 5.69
C CYS A 109 -1.92 3.62 4.39
N ALA A 110 -1.32 2.95 3.39
CA ALA A 110 -1.12 3.50 2.07
C ALA A 110 -1.42 2.47 0.97
N VAL A 111 -1.91 2.96 -0.17
CA VAL A 111 -2.07 2.16 -1.38
C VAL A 111 -0.73 2.15 -2.13
N VAL A 112 -0.17 0.96 -2.31
CA VAL A 112 1.13 0.74 -2.96
C VAL A 112 0.98 -0.12 -4.21
N THR A 113 1.76 0.19 -5.24
CA THR A 113 1.96 -0.70 -6.37
C THR A 113 3.01 -1.75 -6.00
N TRP A 114 2.70 -3.04 -6.18
CA TRP A 114 3.58 -4.15 -5.82
C TRP A 114 4.13 -4.91 -7.04
N PRO A 115 5.27 -4.46 -7.62
CA PRO A 115 6.07 -5.27 -8.54
C PRO A 115 7.16 -6.09 -7.81
N GLY A 116 7.34 -5.89 -6.50
CA GLY A 116 8.33 -6.60 -5.66
C GLY A 116 8.96 -5.75 -4.55
N PRO A 117 9.86 -6.33 -3.74
CA PRO A 117 10.37 -5.73 -2.50
C PRO A 117 11.01 -4.34 -2.65
N ALA A 118 11.78 -4.10 -3.72
CA ALA A 118 12.46 -2.81 -3.93
C ALA A 118 11.48 -1.63 -4.11
N SER A 119 10.31 -1.87 -4.73
CA SER A 119 9.26 -0.85 -4.88
C SER A 119 8.62 -0.51 -3.54
N PHE A 120 8.48 -1.51 -2.68
CA PHE A 120 7.93 -1.33 -1.35
C PHE A 120 8.88 -0.56 -0.43
N GLU A 121 10.18 -0.83 -0.50
CA GLU A 121 11.19 -0.05 0.22
C GLU A 121 11.16 1.43 -0.20
N ALA A 122 11.01 1.72 -1.50
CA ALA A 122 10.87 3.09 -2.00
C ALA A 122 9.59 3.77 -1.48
N SER A 123 8.45 3.06 -1.49
CA SER A 123 7.18 3.57 -0.95
C SER A 123 7.27 3.85 0.55
N THR A 124 7.99 3.00 1.28
CA THR A 124 8.25 3.16 2.71
C THR A 124 9.09 4.41 2.97
N ALA A 125 10.19 4.60 2.24
CA ALA A 125 11.07 5.76 2.39
C ALA A 125 10.34 7.09 2.10
N ALA A 126 9.50 7.10 1.05
CA ALA A 126 8.68 8.26 0.72
C ALA A 126 7.70 8.61 1.84
N LEU A 127 6.97 7.62 2.37
CA LEU A 127 6.01 7.85 3.46
C LEU A 127 6.70 8.35 4.72
N VAL A 128 7.87 7.79 5.08
CA VAL A 128 8.67 8.25 6.23
C VAL A 128 9.07 9.71 6.10
N GLN A 129 9.47 10.16 4.91
CA GLN A 129 9.84 11.55 4.67
C GLN A 129 8.65 12.49 4.82
N GLU A 130 7.49 12.12 4.26
CA GLU A 130 6.26 12.91 4.29
C GLU A 130 5.75 13.12 5.72
N VAL A 131 5.61 12.05 6.50
CA VAL A 131 4.99 12.13 7.84
C VAL A 131 5.88 12.79 8.89
N ARG A 132 7.16 13.01 8.56
CA ARG A 132 8.13 13.71 9.41
C ARG A 132 8.35 15.17 9.01
N SER A 133 7.79 15.61 7.87
CA SER A 133 7.84 17.01 7.42
C SER A 133 6.82 17.88 8.16
#